data_AF-A0A9D2UW19-F1
#
_entry.id   AF-A0A9D2UW19-F1
#
_cell.length_a   1.000
_cell.length_b   1.000
_cell.length_c   1.000
_cell.angle_alpha   90.00
_cell.angle_beta   90.00
_cell.angle_gamma   90.00
#
_symmetry.space_group_name_H-M   'P 1'
#
loop_
_entity.id
_entity.type
_entity.pdbx_description
1 polymer ?
#
loop_
_entity_poly.entity_id
_entity_poly.type
_entity_poly.pdbx_seq_one_letter_code
_entity_poly.pdbx_strand_id
1 'polypeptide(L)'
;MKITMRPKFVLAAAAALAFSCALFAGCGAQQEEPSDAVAGTETTPRLMPAYHEKYVNDTAYECYGCHGATDRGNPNARNAVAMPDGHYVDNDPSTQELDPIRYECRSCHSVDPNKEMHDDSYYEEAEEETGQHGSGEE
;
A
#
# COMPACT_ATOMS: atom_id res chain seq x y z
N MET A 1 -54.13 12.99 -64.41
CA MET A 1 -55.49 12.96 -63.85
C MET A 1 -55.46 13.47 -62.43
N LYS A 2 -56.44 14.29 -62.04
CA LYS A 2 -56.68 14.76 -60.66
C LYS A 2 -57.11 13.57 -59.78
N ILE A 3 -56.79 13.61 -58.48
CA ILE A 3 -57.77 13.78 -57.39
C ILE A 3 -57.03 13.79 -56.04
N THR A 4 -57.18 14.93 -55.40
CA THR A 4 -57.11 15.29 -53.97
C THR A 4 -57.57 14.19 -53.00
N MET A 5 -56.93 14.09 -51.82
CA MET A 5 -57.59 14.07 -50.49
C MET A 5 -56.54 14.19 -49.36
N ARG A 6 -56.49 15.38 -48.72
CA ARG A 6 -56.20 15.58 -47.29
C ARG A 6 -57.56 15.53 -46.55
N PRO A 7 -57.73 15.38 -45.21
CA PRO A 7 -56.82 15.74 -44.11
C PRO A 7 -56.84 14.71 -42.93
N LYS A 8 -56.01 14.78 -41.88
CA LYS A 8 -56.27 15.54 -40.63
C LYS A 8 -55.28 15.05 -39.55
N PHE A 9 -54.64 15.99 -38.84
CA PHE A 9 -54.31 16.02 -37.39
C PHE A 9 -53.69 14.75 -36.74
N VAL A 10 -52.63 14.79 -35.93
CA VAL A 10 -52.31 15.69 -34.82
C VAL A 10 -50.81 15.56 -34.50
N LEU A 11 -50.16 16.72 -34.37
CA LEU A 11 -49.06 17.10 -33.48
C LEU A 11 -48.67 16.07 -32.38
N ALA A 12 -47.40 15.68 -32.26
CA ALA A 12 -46.72 15.62 -30.96
C ALA A 12 -45.24 15.32 -31.13
N ALA A 13 -44.44 16.23 -30.58
CA ALA A 13 -43.00 16.14 -30.46
C ALA A 13 -42.57 15.00 -29.52
N ALA A 14 -41.48 14.34 -29.86
CA ALA A 14 -40.56 13.77 -28.90
C ALA A 14 -39.15 13.84 -29.50
N ALA A 15 -38.35 14.77 -29.00
CA ALA A 15 -36.92 14.84 -29.28
C ALA A 15 -36.28 13.58 -28.68
N ALA A 16 -35.99 12.59 -29.52
CA ALA A 16 -35.19 11.44 -29.14
C ALA A 16 -33.72 11.89 -29.06
N LEU A 17 -33.25 12.13 -27.84
CA LEU A 17 -31.83 12.16 -27.51
C LEU A 17 -31.24 10.78 -27.76
N ALA A 18 -30.75 10.55 -28.99
CA ALA A 18 -29.95 9.38 -29.33
C ALA A 18 -28.49 9.66 -28.95
N PHE A 19 -28.16 9.59 -27.65
CA PHE A 19 -26.78 9.36 -27.24
C PHE A 19 -26.50 7.87 -27.47
N SER A 20 -25.89 7.58 -28.61
CA SER A 20 -25.60 6.23 -29.08
C SER A 20 -24.46 5.65 -28.25
N CYS A 21 -24.72 4.52 -27.60
CA CYS A 21 -23.73 3.63 -27.05
C CYS A 21 -22.74 3.20 -28.15
N ALA A 22 -21.49 3.65 -28.05
CA ALA A 22 -20.37 3.01 -28.72
C ALA A 22 -19.65 2.12 -27.70
N LEU A 23 -20.13 0.89 -27.57
CA LEU A 23 -19.33 -0.21 -27.03
C LEU A 23 -18.33 -0.60 -28.12
N PHE A 24 -17.06 -0.23 -27.94
CA PHE A 24 -15.98 -1.00 -28.52
C PHE A 24 -15.11 -1.52 -27.39
N ALA A 25 -15.20 -2.85 -27.25
CA ALA A 25 -14.30 -3.69 -26.49
C ALA A 25 -12.86 -3.39 -26.91
N GLY A 26 -12.07 -3.02 -25.92
CA GLY A 26 -10.66 -2.72 -26.03
C GLY A 26 -10.15 -2.49 -24.61
N CYS A 27 -10.21 -3.53 -23.78
CA CYS A 27 -9.46 -3.62 -22.53
C CYS A 27 -7.96 -3.69 -22.87
N GLY A 28 -7.45 -2.61 -23.44
CA GLY A 28 -6.07 -2.19 -23.40
C GLY A 28 -6.05 -0.87 -22.66
N ALA A 29 -6.70 -0.82 -21.50
CA ALA A 29 -6.16 0.04 -20.46
C ALA A 29 -4.77 -0.53 -20.24
N GLN A 30 -3.76 0.18 -20.73
CA GLN A 30 -2.47 0.14 -20.10
C GLN A 30 -2.76 0.39 -18.63
N GLN A 31 -2.88 -0.69 -17.88
CA GLN A 31 -2.61 -0.67 -16.47
C GLN A 31 -1.18 -0.17 -16.47
N GLU A 32 -1.01 1.13 -16.25
CA GLU A 32 0.14 1.54 -15.47
C GLU A 32 0.05 0.61 -14.26
N GLU A 33 0.88 -0.44 -14.27
CA GLU A 33 1.35 -1.08 -13.06
C GLU A 33 1.45 0.06 -12.04
N PRO A 34 0.81 -0.01 -10.87
CA PRO A 34 0.99 1.02 -9.86
C PRO A 34 2.49 1.02 -9.56
N SER A 35 3.22 1.88 -10.26
CA SER A 35 4.66 2.02 -10.18
C SER A 35 4.88 2.49 -8.78
N ASP A 36 5.49 1.64 -7.96
CA ASP A 36 5.91 1.91 -6.59
C ASP A 36 5.06 2.99 -5.94
N ALA A 37 3.89 2.61 -5.40
CA ALA A 37 3.07 3.51 -4.60
C ALA A 37 4.00 4.43 -3.81
N VAL A 38 3.87 5.74 -4.03
CA VAL A 38 4.66 6.77 -3.35
C VAL A 38 4.29 6.70 -1.85
N ALA A 39 4.85 5.72 -1.17
CA ALA A 39 4.54 5.30 0.18
C ALA A 39 5.83 5.41 0.97
N GLY A 40 5.76 5.92 2.18
CA GLY A 40 6.91 6.34 2.98
C GLY A 40 6.81 7.76 3.51
N THR A 41 5.60 8.30 3.58
CA THR A 41 5.32 9.55 4.29
C THR A 41 4.45 9.25 5.51
N GLU A 42 4.40 10.16 6.48
CA GLU A 42 3.55 10.04 7.67
C GLU A 42 2.06 9.78 7.35
N THR A 43 1.60 10.21 6.16
CA THR A 43 0.20 10.07 5.74
C THR A 43 -0.03 8.93 4.73
N THR A 44 1.03 8.29 4.24
CA THR A 44 0.98 7.11 3.37
C THR A 44 1.99 6.06 3.86
N PRO A 45 1.64 5.29 4.90
CA PRO A 45 2.50 4.22 5.43
C PRO A 45 2.84 3.20 4.34
N ARG A 46 4.10 2.73 4.31
CA ARG A 46 4.49 1.62 3.44
C ARG A 46 3.89 0.32 3.96
N LEU A 47 3.33 -0.50 3.07
CA LEU A 47 2.97 -1.87 3.41
C LEU A 47 4.24 -2.70 3.64
N MET A 48 4.16 -3.67 4.56
CA MET A 48 5.26 -4.59 4.81
C MET A 48 5.39 -5.59 3.66
N PRO A 49 6.61 -6.04 3.30
CA PRO A 49 6.80 -7.15 2.37
C PRO A 49 6.07 -8.42 2.83
N ALA A 50 5.69 -9.29 1.90
CA ALA A 50 4.99 -10.54 2.18
C ALA A 50 5.70 -11.43 3.22
N TYR A 51 7.04 -11.43 3.22
CA TYR A 51 7.86 -12.17 4.20
C TYR A 51 7.58 -11.77 5.66
N HIS A 52 7.14 -10.54 5.90
CA HIS A 52 6.85 -10.08 7.25
C HIS A 52 5.57 -10.68 7.85
N GLU A 53 4.84 -11.52 7.10
CA GLU A 53 3.69 -12.27 7.62
C GLU A 53 4.06 -13.07 8.89
N LYS A 54 5.29 -13.57 9.00
CA LYS A 54 5.73 -14.31 10.20
C LYS A 54 5.85 -13.43 11.46
N TYR A 55 6.05 -12.13 11.31
CA TYR A 55 6.19 -11.19 12.43
C TYR A 55 4.89 -10.50 12.81
N VAL A 56 3.77 -10.82 12.16
CA VAL A 56 2.51 -10.09 12.40
C VAL A 56 2.07 -10.21 13.86
N ASN A 57 2.43 -11.27 14.58
CA ASN A 57 2.04 -11.41 15.98
C ASN A 57 3.08 -10.85 16.97
N ASP A 58 4.17 -10.29 16.46
CA ASP A 58 5.24 -9.79 17.29
C ASP A 58 4.93 -8.40 17.85
N THR A 59 5.66 -8.05 18.90
CA THR A 59 5.53 -6.74 19.53
C THR A 59 6.24 -5.65 18.71
N ALA A 60 5.91 -4.39 18.98
CA ALA A 60 6.62 -3.24 18.42
C ALA A 60 8.15 -3.34 18.56
N TYR A 61 8.61 -3.94 19.65
CA TYR A 61 10.04 -4.12 19.94
C TYR A 61 10.72 -5.01 18.91
N GLU A 62 10.03 -6.01 18.38
CA GLU A 62 10.61 -6.89 17.38
C GLU A 62 10.74 -6.18 16.03
N CYS A 63 9.74 -5.38 15.63
CA CYS A 63 9.87 -4.52 14.45
C CYS A 63 10.97 -3.47 14.64
N TYR A 64 11.05 -2.88 15.84
CA TYR A 64 12.06 -1.89 16.21
C TYR A 64 13.47 -2.45 16.16
N GLY A 65 13.66 -3.72 16.53
CA GLY A 65 14.97 -4.33 16.55
C GLY A 65 15.68 -4.30 15.19
N CYS A 66 14.96 -4.31 14.06
CA CYS A 66 15.57 -4.11 12.74
C CYS A 66 15.48 -2.66 12.25
N HIS A 67 14.31 -2.03 12.40
CA HIS A 67 14.01 -0.73 11.77
C HIS A 67 14.37 0.50 12.62
N GLY A 68 14.58 0.30 13.92
CA GLY A 68 14.83 1.33 14.90
C GLY A 68 16.24 1.91 14.88
N ALA A 69 16.40 3.02 15.60
CA ALA A 69 17.69 3.65 15.82
C ALA A 69 18.31 3.07 17.11
N THR A 70 19.56 2.67 17.05
CA THR A 70 20.30 2.14 18.20
C THR A 70 21.69 2.78 18.25
N ASP A 71 22.49 2.36 19.23
CA ASP A 71 23.92 2.68 19.27
C ASP A 71 24.71 2.05 18.11
N ARG A 72 24.15 1.07 17.40
CA ARG A 72 24.75 0.41 16.23
C ARG A 72 24.48 1.14 14.93
N GLY A 73 23.38 1.90 14.85
CA GLY A 73 23.01 2.65 13.65
C GLY A 73 21.53 3.01 13.59
N ASN A 74 21.16 3.72 12.52
CA ASN A 74 19.77 3.97 12.14
C ASN A 74 19.64 3.75 10.62
N PRO A 75 19.02 2.64 10.15
CA PRO A 75 18.39 1.59 10.95
C PRO A 75 19.40 0.68 11.66
N ASN A 76 18.95 -0.13 12.62
CA ASN A 76 19.78 -1.09 13.34
C ASN A 76 20.29 -2.23 12.44
N ALA A 77 19.46 -2.71 11.51
CA ALA A 77 19.84 -3.69 10.49
C ALA A 77 20.15 -3.01 9.15
N ARG A 78 21.24 -3.38 8.49
CA ARG A 78 21.72 -2.75 7.24
C ARG A 78 20.74 -2.80 6.09
N ASN A 79 19.97 -3.89 6.02
CA ASN A 79 19.02 -4.16 4.93
C ASN A 79 17.59 -3.69 5.27
N ALA A 80 17.37 -3.12 6.46
CA ALA A 80 16.10 -2.54 6.86
C ALA A 80 15.94 -1.09 6.35
N VAL A 81 14.70 -0.60 6.41
CA VAL A 81 14.39 0.81 6.12
C VAL A 81 14.29 1.56 7.45
N ALA A 82 15.05 2.64 7.60
CA ALA A 82 14.96 3.52 8.78
C ALA A 82 13.55 4.08 8.94
N MET A 83 13.08 4.14 10.18
CA MET A 83 11.83 4.83 10.48
C MET A 83 11.99 6.35 10.32
N PRO A 84 10.96 7.07 9.84
CA PRO A 84 10.95 8.53 9.85
C PRO A 84 11.07 9.09 11.27
N ASP A 85 11.62 10.30 11.39
CA ASP A 85 11.77 11.03 12.66
C ASP A 85 10.48 11.04 13.50
N GLY A 86 9.31 11.22 12.89
CA GLY A 86 8.01 11.24 13.55
C GLY A 86 7.56 9.94 14.22
N HIS A 87 8.38 8.89 14.17
CA HIS A 87 8.17 7.64 14.89
C HIS A 87 8.85 7.61 16.27
N TYR A 88 9.74 8.57 16.53
CA TYR A 88 10.52 8.63 17.76
C TYR A 88 9.98 9.69 18.71
N VAL A 89 10.30 9.55 19.99
CA VAL A 89 10.08 10.59 21.00
C VAL A 89 10.70 11.90 20.53
N ASP A 90 9.96 13.00 20.70
CA ASP A 90 10.34 14.35 20.27
C ASP A 90 10.64 14.51 18.76
N ASN A 91 10.27 13.52 17.94
CA ASN A 91 10.65 13.40 16.54
C ASN A 91 12.18 13.33 16.34
N ASP A 92 12.90 12.67 17.26
CA ASP A 92 14.36 12.57 17.19
C ASP A 92 14.83 11.10 17.32
N PRO A 93 15.40 10.49 16.26
CA PRO A 93 15.95 9.14 16.33
C PRO A 93 17.12 9.00 17.31
N SER A 94 17.76 10.11 17.72
CA SER A 94 18.83 10.07 18.72
C SER A 94 18.32 9.69 20.13
N THR A 95 17.01 9.81 20.37
CA THR A 95 16.37 9.32 21.61
C THR A 95 16.40 7.81 21.70
N GLN A 96 16.44 7.11 20.56
CA GLN A 96 16.32 5.64 20.46
C GLN A 96 15.03 5.10 21.12
N GLU A 97 14.03 5.97 21.30
CA GLU A 97 12.76 5.63 21.91
C GLU A 97 11.65 5.87 20.89
N LEU A 98 10.81 4.86 20.66
CA LEU A 98 9.59 5.01 19.88
C LEU A 98 8.61 5.93 20.61
N ASP A 99 7.92 6.79 19.86
CA ASP A 99 6.74 7.49 20.39
C ASP A 99 5.69 6.43 20.79
N PRO A 100 5.18 6.44 22.04
CA PRO A 100 4.16 5.50 22.50
C PRO A 100 2.92 5.41 21.60
N ILE A 101 2.58 6.46 20.84
CA ILE A 101 1.45 6.42 19.91
C ILE A 101 1.71 5.52 18.69
N ARG A 102 2.97 5.12 18.46
CA ARG A 102 3.43 4.34 17.30
C ARG A 102 3.78 2.89 17.62
N TYR A 103 3.50 2.42 18.85
CA TYR A 103 3.78 1.03 19.24
C TYR A 103 2.96 0.02 18.43
N GLU A 104 1.78 0.40 17.94
CA GLU A 104 0.95 -0.48 17.11
C GLU A 104 1.31 -0.34 15.62
N CYS A 105 2.52 -0.74 15.23
CA CYS A 105 3.07 -0.56 13.87
C CYS A 105 2.10 -1.06 12.78
N ARG A 106 1.49 -2.22 13.02
CA ARG A 106 0.57 -2.92 12.10
C ARG A 106 -0.75 -2.20 11.86
N SER A 107 -1.14 -1.28 12.73
CA SER A 107 -2.34 -0.45 12.51
C SER A 107 -2.24 0.38 11.23
N CYS A 108 -1.01 0.65 10.79
CA CYS A 108 -0.68 1.46 9.62
C CYS A 108 0.14 0.64 8.58
N HIS A 109 1.02 -0.25 9.04
CA HIS A 109 1.91 -1.06 8.21
C HIS A 109 1.41 -2.51 8.14
N SER A 110 0.35 -2.79 7.38
CA SER A 110 -0.07 -4.18 7.14
C SER A 110 0.85 -4.86 6.13
N VAL A 111 0.88 -6.20 6.14
CA VAL A 111 1.50 -6.98 5.06
C VAL A 111 0.79 -6.67 3.74
N ASP A 112 1.56 -6.49 2.67
CA ASP A 112 1.02 -6.27 1.33
C ASP A 112 0.31 -7.54 0.83
N PRO A 113 -1.02 -7.54 0.68
CA PRO A 113 -1.76 -8.74 0.28
C PRO A 113 -1.55 -9.10 -1.20
N ASN A 114 -0.90 -8.24 -1.98
CA ASN A 114 -0.73 -8.42 -3.42
C ASN A 114 0.69 -8.86 -3.82
N LYS A 115 1.61 -9.00 -2.86
CA LYS A 115 2.98 -9.48 -3.13
C LYS A 115 3.13 -10.94 -2.73
N GLU A 116 3.69 -11.73 -3.64
CA GLU A 116 4.04 -13.12 -3.34
C GLU A 116 5.29 -13.19 -2.45
N MET A 117 5.39 -14.22 -1.61
CA MET A 117 6.63 -14.53 -0.90
C MET A 117 7.67 -15.02 -1.92
N HIS A 118 8.70 -14.20 -2.16
CA HIS A 118 9.86 -14.56 -2.97
C HIS A 118 11.04 -15.00 -2.07
N ASP A 119 12.07 -15.59 -2.69
CA ASP A 119 13.35 -16.00 -2.06
C ASP A 119 13.84 -14.94 -1.06
N ASP A 120 13.90 -15.37 0.20
CA ASP A 120 13.91 -14.61 1.44
C ASP A 120 15.31 -14.44 2.05
N SER A 121 16.34 -14.90 1.33
CA SER A 121 17.75 -14.76 1.72
C SER A 121 18.18 -13.32 2.03
N TYR A 122 17.50 -12.31 1.49
CA TYR A 122 17.74 -10.89 1.80
C TYR A 122 17.30 -10.48 3.22
N TYR A 123 16.24 -11.09 3.76
CA TYR A 123 15.68 -10.74 5.06
C TYR A 123 16.34 -11.52 6.21
N GLU A 124 16.79 -12.75 5.94
CA GLU A 124 17.50 -13.57 6.93
C GLU A 124 18.82 -12.93 7.42
N GLU A 125 19.51 -12.18 6.56
CA GLU A 125 20.74 -11.46 6.95
C GLU A 125 20.46 -10.39 8.03
N ALA A 126 19.31 -9.73 7.96
CA ALA A 126 18.92 -8.73 8.95
C ALA A 126 18.61 -9.38 10.31
N GLU A 127 17.97 -10.55 10.31
CA GLU A 127 17.70 -11.34 11.51
C GLU A 127 18.98 -11.79 12.20
N GLU A 128 19.96 -12.27 11.43
CA GLU A 128 21.26 -12.67 11.97
C GLU A 128 22.03 -11.46 12.53
N GLU A 129 22.02 -10.31 11.85
CA GLU A 129 22.68 -9.08 12.30
C GLU A 129 22.12 -8.57 13.63
N THR A 130 20.79 -8.61 13.80
CA THR A 130 20.13 -8.10 15.01
C THR A 130 20.02 -9.15 16.10
N GLY A 131 20.20 -10.43 15.77
CA GLY A 131 19.96 -11.57 16.65
C GLY A 131 18.47 -11.85 16.87
N GLN A 132 17.60 -11.27 16.04
CA GLN A 132 16.17 -11.49 16.06
C GLN A 132 15.83 -12.60 15.08
N HIS A 133 15.81 -13.84 15.54
CA HIS A 133 15.17 -14.89 14.76
C HIS A 133 13.67 -14.73 14.93
N GLY A 134 12.95 -14.54 13.82
CA GLY A 134 11.49 -14.57 13.84
C GLY A 134 11.02 -15.81 14.60
N SER A 135 9.90 -15.72 15.31
CA SER A 135 9.33 -16.77 16.17
C SER A 135 8.90 -18.02 15.38
N GLY A 136 9.86 -18.69 14.73
CA GLY A 136 9.72 -20.05 14.24
C GLY A 136 9.84 -20.99 15.42
N GLU A 137 8.71 -21.19 16.09
CA GLU A 137 8.40 -22.31 16.99
C GLU A 137 9.43 -22.62 18.10
N GLU A 138 9.04 -22.36 19.36
CA GLU A 138 9.55 -23.13 20.51
C GLU A 138 9.05 -24.59 20.46
#